data_AF-A0A9D2TTW0-F1
#
_entry.id   AF-A0A9D2TTW0-F1
#
_cell.length_a   1.000
_cell.length_b   1.000
_cell.length_c   1.000
_cell.angle_alpha   90.00
_cell.angle_beta   90.00
_cell.angle_gamma   90.00
#
_symmetry.space_group_name_H-M   'P 1'
#
loop_
_entity.id
_entity.type
_entity.pdbx_description
1 polymer ?
#
loop_
_entity_poly.entity_id
_entity_poly.type
_entity_poly.pdbx_seq_one_letter_code
_entity_poly.pdbx_strand_id
1 'polypeptide(L)' 'VDSCWIHRARETFETQEGKALLKKWGLSEDYIGVGNCILGYSAQPHPQAKPRKDGYVIRV' A
#
# COMPACT_ATOMS: atom_id res chain seq x y z
N VAL A 1 11.78 -8.08 7.55
CA VAL A 1 10.81 -7.84 6.46
C VAL A 1 10.16 -6.52 6.76
N ASP A 2 10.23 -5.65 5.77
CA ASP A 2 9.83 -4.25 5.82
C ASP A 2 8.63 -4.05 4.93
N SER A 3 7.83 -3.02 5.24
CA SER A 3 6.62 -2.72 4.50
C SER A 3 6.47 -1.24 4.21
N CYS A 4 5.84 -0.91 3.09
CA CYS A 4 5.42 0.46 2.80
C CYS A 4 4.02 0.50 2.16
N TRP A 5 3.22 1.48 2.59
CA TRP A 5 1.92 1.76 1.99
C TRP A 5 2.08 2.71 0.81
N ILE A 6 1.61 2.28 -0.37
CA ILE A 6 1.51 3.14 -1.55
C ILE A 6 0.04 3.47 -1.78
N HIS A 7 -0.33 4.73 -1.53
CA HIS A 7 -1.72 5.20 -1.55
C HIS A 7 -2.32 5.39 -2.96
N ARG A 8 -1.64 4.90 -4.01
CA ARG A 8 -2.05 5.11 -5.41
C ARG A 8 -2.82 3.95 -6.02
N ALA A 9 -3.15 2.93 -5.23
CA ALA A 9 -3.78 1.71 -5.74
C ALA A 9 -5.10 2.00 -6.46
N ARG A 10 -5.92 2.93 -5.95
CA ARG A 10 -7.20 3.27 -6.56
C ARG A 10 -7.02 3.77 -8.00
N GLU A 11 -6.25 4.84 -8.17
CA GLU A 11 -6.04 5.46 -9.47
C GLU A 11 -5.30 4.53 -10.42
N THR A 12 -4.38 3.70 -9.91
CA THR A 12 -3.71 2.66 -10.70
C THR A 12 -4.70 1.65 -11.29
N PHE A 13 -5.68 1.18 -10.52
CA PHE A 13 -6.66 0.19 -10.99
C PHE A 13 -7.84 0.81 -11.74
N GLU A 14 -8.00 2.14 -11.71
CA GLU A 14 -8.96 2.86 -12.56
C GLU A 14 -8.47 3.01 -14.02
N THR A 15 -7.16 2.90 -14.30
CA THR A 15 -6.60 2.94 -15.67
C THR A 15 -6.95 1.70 -16.50
N GLN A 16 -6.76 1.78 -17.82
CA GLN A 16 -6.99 0.64 -18.72
C GLN A 16 -6.04 -0.52 -18.43
N GLU A 17 -4.78 -0.23 -18.14
CA GLU A 17 -3.74 -1.21 -17.80
C GLU A 17 -4.07 -1.89 -16.47
N GLY A 18 -4.50 -1.11 -15.47
CA GLY A 18 -4.94 -1.64 -14.17
C GLY A 18 -6.12 -2.60 -14.31
N LYS A 19 -7.16 -2.21 -15.05
CA LYS A 19 -8.31 -3.09 -15.35
C LYS A 19 -7.92 -4.35 -16.11
N ALA A 20 -6.98 -4.24 -17.07
CA ALA A 20 -6.46 -5.39 -17.79
C ALA A 20 -5.72 -6.38 -16.85
N LEU A 21 -5.00 -5.87 -15.85
CA LEU A 21 -4.37 -6.70 -14.82
C LEU A 21 -5.42 -7.40 -13.92
N LEU A 22 -6.45 -6.69 -13.46
CA LEU A 22 -7.52 -7.29 -12.67
C LEU A 22 -8.19 -8.45 -13.42
N LYS A 23 -8.51 -8.25 -14.70
CA LYS A 23 -9.07 -9.30 -15.57
C LYS A 23 -8.10 -10.47 -15.73
N LYS A 24 -6.81 -10.21 -15.95
CA LYS A 24 -5.77 -11.24 -16.05
C LYS A 24 -5.67 -12.08 -14.77
N TRP A 25 -5.89 -11.48 -13.61
CA TRP A 25 -5.87 -12.15 -12.31
C TRP A 25 -7.23 -12.78 -11.92
N GLY A 26 -8.24 -12.69 -12.77
CA GLY A 26 -9.57 -13.26 -12.50
C GLY A 26 -10.36 -12.53 -11.41
N LEU A 27 -10.08 -11.24 -11.21
CA LEU A 27 -10.76 -10.39 -10.22
C LEU A 27 -11.98 -9.69 -10.83
N SER A 28 -13.00 -9.45 -10.01
CA SER A 28 -14.18 -8.67 -10.42
C SER A 28 -13.82 -7.21 -10.72
N GLU A 29 -14.49 -6.61 -11.69
CA GLU A 29 -14.41 -5.17 -11.97
C GLU A 29 -15.07 -4.31 -10.87
N ASP A 30 -15.85 -4.92 -9.97
CA ASP A 30 -16.45 -4.23 -8.82
C ASP A 30 -15.44 -3.95 -7.69
N TYR A 31 -14.23 -4.52 -7.78
CA TYR A 31 -13.19 -4.27 -6.80
C TYR A 31 -12.48 -2.94 -7.07
N ILE A 32 -12.16 -2.24 -5.98
CA ILE A 32 -11.37 -1.02 -6.01
C ILE A 32 -10.02 -1.23 -5.33
N GLY A 33 -8.98 -0.57 -5.86
CA GLY A 33 -7.71 -0.47 -5.16
C GLY A 33 -7.85 0.42 -3.92
N VAL A 34 -7.36 -0.04 -2.76
CA VAL A 34 -7.35 0.74 -1.51
C VAL A 34 -5.92 1.20 -1.17
N GLY A 35 -4.95 0.31 -1.31
CA GLY A 35 -3.53 0.59 -1.13
C GLY A 35 -2.69 -0.60 -1.54
N ASN A 36 -1.47 -0.34 -2.00
CA ASN A 36 -0.49 -1.41 -2.22
C ASN A 36 0.38 -1.53 -0.96
N CYS A 37 0.41 -2.72 -0.37
CA CYS A 37 1.36 -3.08 0.67
C CYS A 37 2.55 -3.77 0.02
N ILE A 38 3.65 -3.05 -0.15
CA ILE A 38 4.89 -3.67 -0.63
C ILE A 38 5.62 -4.29 0.55
N LEU A 39 6.21 -5.47 0.34
CA LEU A 39 6.97 -6.21 1.35
C LEU A 39 8.35 -6.55 0.80
N GLY A 40 9.39 -6.47 1.63
CA GLY A 40 10.75 -6.81 1.20
C GLY A 40 11.79 -6.74 2.32
N TYR A 41 13.05 -6.90 1.96
CA TYR A 41 14.18 -6.59 2.84
C TYR A 41 14.83 -5.30 2.34
N SER A 42 14.92 -4.29 3.20
CA SER A 42 15.48 -3.00 2.83
C SER A 42 16.96 -3.12 2.48
N ALA A 43 17.35 -2.50 1.37
CA ALA A 43 18.75 -2.35 0.98
C ALA A 43 19.48 -1.27 1.80
N GLN A 44 18.75 -0.53 2.64
CA GLN A 44 19.25 0.60 3.43
C GLN A 44 18.82 0.45 4.90
N PRO A 45 19.57 1.04 5.86
CA PRO A 45 19.13 1.11 7.24
C PRO A 45 17.77 1.79 7.38
N HIS A 46 16.99 1.38 8.38
CA HIS A 46 15.70 2.01 8.65
C HIS A 46 15.86 3.47 9.07
N PRO A 47 15.06 4.39 8.50
CA PRO A 47 15.01 5.75 9.01
C PRO A 47 14.41 5.75 10.42
N GLN A 48 14.78 6.75 11.22
CA GLN A 48 14.13 6.99 12.51
C GLN A 48 12.63 7.22 12.30
N ALA A 49 11.79 6.56 13.12
CA ALA A 49 10.35 6.72 13.04
C ALA A 49 9.95 8.18 13.32
N LYS A 50 9.10 8.74 12.44
CA LYS A 50 8.54 10.09 12.65
C LYS A 50 7.72 10.12 13.95
N PRO A 51 7.77 11.23 14.72
CA PRO A 51 6.96 11.37 15.92
C PRO A 51 5.48 11.21 15.60
N ARG A 52 4.75 10.57 16.52
CA ARG A 52 3.27 10.52 16.46
C ARG A 52 2.71 11.80 17.09
N LYS A 53 1.44 12.09 16.81
CA LYS A 53 0.73 13.20 17.46
C LYS A 53 0.72 12.99 18.98
N ASP A 54 0.81 14.09 19.73
CA ASP A 54 0.76 14.04 21.18
C ASP A 54 -0.56 13.41 21.66
N GLY A 55 -0.47 12.51 22.63
CA GLY A 55 -1.62 11.78 23.18
C GLY A 55 -2.21 10.66 22.31
N TYR A 56 -1.70 10.43 21.08
CA TYR A 56 -2.22 9.37 20.19
C TYR A 56 -1.64 7.98 20.45
N VAL A 57 -0.60 7.87 21.27
CA VAL A 57 0.05 6.60 21.59
C VAL A 57 -0.21 6.27 23.06
N ILE A 58 -1.11 5.31 23.28
CA ILE A 58 -1.29 4.69 24.60
C ILE A 58 -0.32 3.51 24.68
N ARG A 59 0.53 3.52 25.70
CA ARG A 59 1.39 2.38 26.05
C ARG A 59 0.74 1.67 27.24
N VAL A 60 0.59 0.35 27.14
CA VAL A 60 0.15 -0.54 28.20
C VAL A 60 1.31 -1.40 28.69
#